data_AF-A0A1H8TUT1-F1
#
_entry.id   AF-A0A1H8TUT1-F1
#
_cell.length_a   1.000
_cell.length_b   1.000
_cell.length_c   1.000
_cell.angle_alpha   90.00
_cell.angle_beta   90.00
_cell.angle_gamma   90.00
#
_symmetry.space_group_name_H-M   'P 1'
#
loop_
_entity.id
_entity.type
_entity.pdbx_description
1 polymer ?
#
loop_
_entity_poly.entity_id
_entity_poly.type
_entity_poly.pdbx_seq_one_letter_code
_entity_poly.pdbx_strand_id
1 'polypeptide(L)' 'MTLDYLLSALRAHRASGRIHVDVAHGLDGYIQHVIRLADTRVLSGPEALIAENRAQALALSLPEIPEDRHAPRS' A
#
# COMPACT_ATOMS: atom_id res chain seq x y z
N MET A 1 -3.22 -12.85 -9.10
CA MET A 1 -2.72 -13.83 -8.11
C MET A 1 -1.55 -13.34 -7.25
N THR A 2 -0.47 -12.77 -7.81
CA THR A 2 0.61 -12.18 -6.98
C THR A 2 0.36 -10.72 -6.62
N LEU A 3 -0.26 -9.94 -7.51
CA LEU A 3 -0.56 -8.53 -7.27
C LEU A 3 -1.66 -8.35 -6.20
N ASP A 4 -2.66 -9.23 -6.21
CA ASP A 4 -3.71 -9.29 -5.18
C ASP A 4 -3.15 -9.58 -3.77
N TYR A 5 -2.05 -10.33 -3.70
CA TYR A 5 -1.36 -10.62 -2.45
C TYR A 5 -0.71 -9.36 -1.86
N LEU A 6 -0.03 -8.55 -2.68
CA LEU A 6 0.62 -7.31 -2.23
C LEU A 6 -0.41 -6.28 -1.75
N LEU A 7 -1.54 -6.17 -2.45
CA LEU A 7 -2.67 -5.36 -2.01
C LEU A 7 -3.22 -5.84 -0.65
N SER A 8 -3.35 -7.16 -0.47
CA SER A 8 -3.79 -7.74 0.80
C SER A 8 -2.79 -7.48 1.93
N ALA A 9 -1.49 -7.57 1.65
CA ALA A 9 -0.44 -7.29 2.63
C ALA A 9 -0.46 -5.81 3.08
N LEU A 10 -0.63 -4.86 2.15
CA LEU A 10 -0.78 -3.43 2.47
C LEU A 10 -1.96 -3.19 3.43
N ARG A 11 -3.11 -3.82 3.15
CA ARG A 11 -4.30 -3.72 4.00
C ARG A 11 -4.08 -4.32 5.39
N ALA A 12 -3.36 -5.44 5.49
CA ALA A 12 -3.00 -6.03 6.77
C ALA A 12 -2.06 -5.13 7.59
N HIS A 13 -1.05 -4.53 6.95
CA HIS A 13 -0.14 -3.58 7.61
C HIS A 13 -0.88 -2.34 8.14
N ARG A 14 -1.80 -1.78 7.34
CA ARG A 14 -2.70 -0.72 7.80
C ARG A 14 -3.52 -1.15 9.02
N ALA A 15 -4.16 -2.32 8.96
CA ALA A 15 -5.00 -2.81 10.06
C ALA A 15 -4.19 -3.00 11.37
N SER A 16 -2.89 -3.34 11.24
CA SER A 16 -1.98 -3.44 12.38
C SER A 16 -1.46 -2.10 12.92
N GLY A 17 -1.76 -0.97 12.24
CA GLY A 17 -1.23 0.35 12.59
C GLY A 17 0.22 0.61 12.14
N ARG A 18 0.86 -0.35 11.46
CA ARG A 18 2.24 -0.22 10.96
C ARG A 18 2.41 0.78 9.82
N ILE A 19 1.32 1.10 9.12
CA ILE A 19 1.30 2.09 8.05
C ILE A 19 0.19 3.07 8.37
N HIS A 20 0.53 4.36 8.38
CA HIS A 20 -0.42 5.45 8.59
C HIS A 20 -1.56 5.39 7.57
N VAL A 21 -2.78 5.72 8.00
CA VAL A 21 -3.99 5.58 7.18
C VAL A 21 -3.92 6.28 5.82
N ASP A 22 -3.36 7.50 5.78
CA ASP A 22 -3.24 8.28 4.54
C ASP A 22 -2.23 7.68 3.56
N VAL A 23 -1.11 7.18 4.09
CA VAL A 23 -0.09 6.47 3.30
C VAL A 23 -0.69 5.20 2.72
N ALA A 24 -1.41 4.43 3.54
CA ALA A 24 -2.07 3.21 3.09
C ALA A 24 -3.12 3.49 2.00
N HIS A 25 -3.93 4.56 2.12
CA HIS A 25 -4.88 4.94 1.07
C HIS A 25 -4.22 5.34 -0.24
N GLY A 26 -3.18 6.18 -0.19
CA GLY A 26 -2.44 6.59 -1.39
C GLY A 26 -1.83 5.39 -2.12
N LEU A 27 -1.26 4.44 -1.36
CA LEU A 27 -0.65 3.24 -1.92
C LEU A 27 -1.66 2.22 -2.42
N ASP A 28 -2.83 2.09 -1.78
CA ASP A 28 -3.91 1.23 -2.29
C ASP A 28 -4.33 1.71 -3.69
N GLY A 29 -4.57 3.02 -3.84
CA GLY A 29 -4.88 3.61 -5.15
C GLY A 29 -3.79 3.41 -6.20
N TYR A 30 -2.52 3.55 -5.81
CA TYR A 30 -1.39 3.30 -6.70
C TYR A 30 -1.31 1.83 -7.13
N ILE A 31 -1.40 0.88 -6.21
CA ILE A 31 -1.33 -0.57 -6.51
C ILE A 31 -2.50 -0.97 -7.42
N GLN A 32 -3.72 -0.50 -7.15
CA GLN A 32 -4.86 -0.73 -8.03
C GLN A 32 -4.64 -0.18 -9.45
N HIS A 33 -3.96 0.96 -9.57
CA HIS A 33 -3.59 1.51 -10.88
C HIS A 33 -2.58 0.60 -11.61
N VAL A 34 -1.55 0.11 -10.90
CA VAL A 34 -0.55 -0.82 -11.45
C VAL A 34 -1.21 -2.13 -11.93
N ILE A 35 -2.11 -2.72 -11.13
CA ILE A 35 -2.90 -3.89 -11.52
C ILE A 35 -3.64 -3.64 -12.82
N ARG A 36 -4.31 -2.49 -12.95
CA ARG A 36 -5.04 -2.13 -14.17
C ARG A 36 -4.10 -1.99 -15.38
N LEU A 37 -2.91 -1.44 -15.20
CA LEU A 37 -1.90 -1.34 -16.26
C LEU A 37 -1.38 -2.72 -16.69
N ALA A 38 -1.24 -3.65 -15.74
CA ALA A 38 -0.88 -5.04 -16.04
C ALA A 38 -2.01 -5.76 -16.79
N ASP A 39 -3.26 -5.62 -16.34
CA ASP A 39 -4.44 -6.23 -16.96
C ASP A 39 -4.66 -5.73 -18.40
N THR A 40 -4.37 -4.46 -18.65
CA THR A 40 -4.42 -3.84 -19.98
C THR A 40 -3.16 -4.06 -20.81
N ARG A 41 -2.20 -4.85 -20.31
CA ARG A 41 -0.92 -5.19 -20.95
C ARG A 41 -0.03 -3.98 -21.29
N VAL A 42 -0.23 -2.87 -20.61
CA VAL A 42 0.66 -1.71 -20.67
C VAL A 42 1.96 -2.01 -19.89
N LEU A 43 1.82 -2.68 -18.75
CA LEU A 43 2.95 -3.25 -18.01
C LEU A 43 2.98 -4.76 -18.16
N SER A 44 4.18 -5.33 -18.26
CA SER A 44 4.38 -6.76 -18.05
C SER A 44 4.17 -7.13 -16.58
N GLY A 45 3.89 -8.41 -16.32
CA GLY A 45 3.77 -8.93 -14.95
C GLY A 45 4.99 -8.62 -14.06
N PRO A 46 6.24 -8.81 -14.54
CA PRO A 46 7.44 -8.43 -13.77
C PRO A 46 7.53 -6.93 -13.47
N GLU A 47 7.19 -6.05 -14.41
CA GLU A 47 7.22 -4.60 -14.18
C GLU A 47 6.19 -4.18 -13.14
N ALA A 48 4.98 -4.73 -13.22
CA ALA A 48 3.95 -4.52 -12.22
C ALA A 48 4.39 -4.97 -10.82
N LEU A 49 5.00 -6.17 -10.73
CA LEU A 49 5.53 -6.70 -9.48
C LEU A 49 6.64 -5.81 -8.88
N ILE A 50 7.55 -5.28 -9.70
CA ILE A 50 8.60 -4.36 -9.24
C ILE A 50 7.97 -3.05 -8.73
N ALA A 51 6.99 -2.52 -9.45
CA ALA A 51 6.31 -1.28 -9.07
C ALA A 51 5.58 -1.40 -7.73
N GLU A 52 4.86 -2.49 -7.51
CA GLU A 52 4.14 -2.74 -6.24
C GLU A 52 5.08 -3.00 -5.07
N ASN A 53 6.15 -3.78 -5.27
CA ASN A 53 7.16 -4.02 -4.22
C ASN A 53 7.82 -2.72 -3.77
N ARG A 54 8.12 -1.81 -4.71
CA ARG A 54 8.66 -0.48 -4.37
C ARG A 54 7.67 0.34 -3.55
N ALA A 55 6.39 0.31 -3.91
CA ALA A 55 5.34 1.00 -3.17
C ALA A 55 5.20 0.47 -1.74
N GLN A 56 5.21 -0.86 -1.55
CA GLN A 56 5.15 -1.47 -0.23
C GLN A 56 6.41 -1.18 0.60
N ALA A 57 7.60 -1.27 0.00
CA ALA A 57 8.86 -0.94 0.67
C ALA A 57 8.88 0.52 1.15
N LEU A 58 8.41 1.44 0.31
CA LEU A 58 8.27 2.86 0.68
C LEU A 58 7.33 3.01 1.89
N ALA A 59 6.18 2.35 1.87
CA ALA A 59 5.21 2.38 2.96
C ALA A 59 5.81 1.98 4.31
N LEU A 60 6.60 0.90 4.30
CA LEU A 60 7.20 0.31 5.49
C LEU A 60 8.46 1.05 5.94
N SER A 61 9.05 1.88 5.07
CA SER A 61 10.22 2.70 5.40
C SER A 61 9.88 3.98 6.15
N LEU A 62 8.61 4.40 6.11
CA LEU A 62 8.18 5.60 6.81
C LEU A 62 8.08 5.32 8.32
N PRO A 63 8.56 6.24 9.17
CA PRO A 63 8.41 6.12 10.60
C PRO A 63 6.92 6.07 10.96
N GLU A 64 6.57 5.24 11.94
CA GLU A 64 5.22 5.21 12.51
C GLU A 64 4.93 6.59 13.09
N ILE A 65 3.89 7.25 12.56
CA ILE A 65 3.31 8.43 13.20
C ILE A 65 2.32 7.88 14.21
N PRO A 66 2.54 8.08 15.52
CA PRO A 66 1.55 7.67 16.52
C PRO A 66 0.23 8.35 16.17
N GLU A 67 -0.79 7.57 15.84
CA GLU A 67 -2.15 8.10 15.84
C GLU A 67 -2.41 8.52 17.29
N ASP A 68 -2.64 9.82 17.52
CA ASP A 68 -3.13 10.35 18.80
C ASP A 68 -4.47 9.70 19.12
N ARG A 69 -4.42 8.49 19.69
CA ARG A 69 -5.60 7.66 19.85
C ARG A 69 -6.48 8.12 21.03
N HIS A 70 -6.04 9.08 21.85
CA HIS A 70 -6.73 9.46 23.09
C HIS A 70 -6.49 10.90 23.57
N ALA A 71 -6.54 11.92 22.70
CA ALA A 71 -6.88 13.26 23.22
C ALA A 71 -8.42 13.36 23.29
N PRO A 72 -9.06 13.30 24.47
CA PRO A 72 -10.48 13.59 24.56
C PRO A 72 -10.67 15.00 24.01
N ARG A 73 -11.64 15.17 23.11
CA ARG A 73 -12.07 16.49 22.68
C ARG A 73 -12.62 17.19 23.93
N SER A 74 -11.84 18.12 24.48
CA SER A 74 -12.24 19.05 25.53
C SER A 74 -13.40 19.93 25.06
#